data_AF-A0A6G0QSV0-F1
#
_entry.id   AF-A0A6G0QSV0-F1
#
_cell.length_a   1.000
_cell.length_b   1.000
_cell.length_c   1.000
_cell.angle_alpha   90.00
_cell.angle_beta   90.00
_cell.angle_gamma   90.00
#
_symmetry.space_group_name_H-M   'P 1'
#
loop_
_entity.id
_entity.type
_entity.pdbx_description
1 polymer ?
#
loop_
_entity_poly.entity_id
_entity_poly.type
_entity_poly.pdbx_seq_one_letter_code
_entity_poly.pdbx_strand_id
1 'polypeptide(L)'
;MSRKNIILHGSGKSFTSYARTIDQVKAAGFDVNVVCLDIPTTEAYKRVDKRSSGYGRDVPRSIIDEASSLITRNFRRLASRVPNAHLFDSMGIPPRLVWSKQRSEIVAEHPDDNVQRKYDIK
;
A
#
# COMPACT_ATOMS: atom_id res chain seq x y z
N MET A 1 -2.59 20.75 -23.39
CA MET A 1 -2.35 19.30 -23.21
C MET A 1 -3.06 18.83 -21.95
N SER A 2 -3.80 17.73 -21.99
CA SER A 2 -4.38 17.11 -20.79
C SER A 2 -3.31 16.29 -20.06
N ARG A 3 -3.20 16.44 -18.74
CA ARG A 3 -2.28 15.64 -17.91
C ARG A 3 -2.85 14.24 -17.74
N LYS A 4 -2.01 13.21 -17.84
CA LYS A 4 -2.41 11.82 -17.60
C LYS A 4 -2.35 11.50 -16.10
N ASN A 5 -3.27 10.66 -15.64
CA ASN A 5 -3.16 10.04 -14.33
C ASN A 5 -1.95 9.09 -14.31
N ILE A 6 -1.22 9.05 -13.19
CA ILE A 6 0.00 8.24 -13.02
C ILE A 6 -0.21 7.27 -11.87
N ILE A 7 0.12 5.99 -12.09
CA ILE A 7 0.15 4.97 -11.04
C ILE A 7 1.60 4.58 -10.81
N LEU A 8 2.08 4.83 -9.59
CA LEU A 8 3.41 4.41 -9.16
C LEU A 8 3.28 3.20 -8.24
N HIS A 9 3.56 2.02 -8.80
CA HIS A 9 3.50 0.77 -8.06
C HIS A 9 4.84 0.44 -7.42
N GLY A 10 4.83 0.00 -6.17
CA GLY A 10 6.02 -0.52 -5.51
C GLY A 10 5.71 -1.17 -4.17
N SER A 11 6.75 -1.65 -3.48
CA SER A 11 6.60 -2.53 -2.32
C SER A 11 6.24 -1.83 -1.01
N GLY A 12 6.23 -0.48 -0.95
CA GLY A 12 5.99 0.24 0.31
C GLY A 12 7.17 0.23 1.29
N LYS A 13 8.32 -0.36 0.93
CA LYS A 13 9.45 -0.54 1.87
C LYS A 13 10.20 0.74 2.28
N SER A 14 10.22 1.76 1.43
CA SER A 14 11.01 2.99 1.67
C SER A 14 10.13 4.23 1.85
N PHE A 15 9.86 4.59 3.10
CA PHE A 15 9.12 5.82 3.41
C PHE A 15 9.75 7.06 2.76
N THR A 16 11.08 7.24 2.88
CA THR A 16 11.78 8.42 2.38
C THR A 16 11.61 8.60 0.87
N SER A 17 11.71 7.50 0.11
CA SER A 17 11.51 7.54 -1.35
C SER A 17 10.09 7.97 -1.69
N TYR A 18 9.08 7.34 -1.08
CA TYR A 18 7.69 7.67 -1.36
C TYR A 18 7.32 9.08 -0.90
N ALA A 19 7.80 9.52 0.26
CA ALA A 19 7.59 10.88 0.74
C ALA A 19 8.14 11.93 -0.23
N ARG A 20 9.36 11.72 -0.74
CA ARG A 20 9.95 12.59 -1.77
C ARG A 20 9.12 12.61 -3.05
N THR A 21 8.66 11.44 -3.52
CA THR A 21 7.80 11.35 -4.70
C THR A 21 6.48 12.10 -4.50
N ILE A 22 5.83 11.94 -3.33
CA ILE A 22 4.60 12.67 -2.97
C ILE A 22 4.84 14.17 -3.05
N ASP A 23 5.93 14.67 -2.47
CA ASP A 23 6.24 16.10 -2.46
C ASP A 23 6.46 16.63 -3.88
N GLN A 24 7.17 15.88 -4.73
CA GLN A 24 7.42 16.24 -6.13
C GLN A 24 6.13 16.32 -6.95
N VAL A 25 5.25 15.32 -6.86
CA VAL A 25 4.01 15.32 -7.65
C VAL A 25 3.00 16.35 -7.14
N LYS A 26 2.96 16.60 -5.82
CA LYS A 26 2.18 17.70 -5.25
C LYS A 26 2.66 19.06 -5.74
N ALA A 27 3.97 19.29 -5.73
CA ALA A 27 4.55 20.54 -6.25
C ALA A 27 4.25 20.73 -7.75
N ALA A 28 4.12 19.64 -8.51
CA ALA A 28 3.67 19.68 -9.90
C ALA A 28 2.15 19.89 -10.06
N GLY A 29 1.37 19.91 -8.97
CA GLY A 29 -0.08 20.14 -8.98
C GLY A 29 -0.92 18.89 -9.21
N PHE A 30 -0.43 17.71 -8.82
CA PHE A 30 -1.23 16.48 -8.82
C PHE A 30 -1.92 16.25 -7.47
N ASP A 31 -3.15 15.74 -7.53
CA ASP A 31 -3.80 15.10 -6.39
C ASP A 31 -3.16 13.73 -6.14
N VAL A 32 -2.87 13.43 -4.87
CA VAL A 32 -2.15 12.23 -4.49
C VAL A 32 -3.02 11.33 -3.64
N ASN A 33 -3.14 10.08 -4.07
CA ASN A 33 -3.80 9.01 -3.34
C ASN A 33 -2.75 7.95 -2.97
N VAL A 34 -2.76 7.48 -1.73
CA VAL A 34 -1.91 6.37 -1.28
C VAL A 34 -2.78 5.13 -1.09
N VAL A 35 -2.52 4.08 -1.87
CA VAL A 35 -3.26 2.81 -1.78
C VAL A 35 -2.32 1.71 -1.30
N CYS A 36 -2.75 0.96 -0.28
CA CYS A 36 -2.04 -0.19 0.25
C CYS A 36 -2.88 -1.45 0.10
N LEU A 37 -2.25 -2.50 -0.43
CA LEU A 37 -2.82 -3.84 -0.54
C LEU A 37 -2.11 -4.72 0.48
N ASP A 38 -2.81 -5.12 1.53
CA ASP A 38 -2.28 -6.04 2.52
C ASP A 38 -2.59 -7.49 2.14
N ILE A 39 -1.62 -8.36 2.38
CA ILE A 39 -1.77 -9.81 2.40
C ILE A 39 -0.91 -10.39 3.53
N PRO A 40 -1.26 -11.56 4.08
CA PRO A 40 -0.35 -12.33 4.93
C PRO A 40 0.95 -12.66 4.18
N THR A 41 2.09 -12.62 4.89
CA THR A 41 3.41 -12.90 4.29
C THR A 41 3.49 -14.30 3.68
N THR A 42 2.80 -15.28 4.28
CA THR A 42 2.71 -16.65 3.73
C THR A 42 2.03 -16.69 2.37
N GLU A 43 1.03 -15.84 2.13
CA GLU A 43 0.39 -15.68 0.83
C GLU A 43 1.30 -14.93 -0.16
N ALA A 44 2.06 -13.94 0.32
CA ALA A 44 3.04 -13.23 -0.49
C ALA A 44 4.10 -14.17 -1.07
N TYR A 45 4.61 -15.12 -0.27
CA TYR A 45 5.53 -16.16 -0.73
C TYR A 45 4.92 -16.98 -1.87
N LYS A 46 3.71 -17.53 -1.68
CA LYS A 46 3.03 -18.34 -2.70
C LYS A 46 2.88 -17.59 -4.02
N ARG A 47 2.50 -16.30 -3.97
CA ARG A 47 2.32 -15.47 -5.16
C ARG A 47 3.64 -15.18 -5.87
N VAL A 48 4.72 -14.96 -5.11
CA VAL A 48 6.07 -14.78 -5.67
C VAL A 48 6.57 -16.07 -6.31
N ASP A 49 6.46 -17.20 -5.62
CA ASP A 49 6.90 -18.51 -6.11
C ASP A 49 6.19 -18.85 -7.44
N LYS A 50 4.86 -18.66 -7.49
CA LYS A 50 4.06 -18.82 -8.72
C LYS A 50 4.47 -17.88 -9.85
N ARG A 51 4.88 -16.64 -9.53
CA ARG A 51 5.34 -15.68 -10.54
C ARG A 51 6.73 -16.05 -11.06
N SER A 52 7.62 -16.51 -10.18
CA SER A 52 8.99 -16.85 -10.56
C SER A 52 9.01 -18.00 -11.56
N SER A 53 8.18 -19.03 -11.34
CA SER A 53 8.04 -20.15 -12.28
C SER A 53 7.53 -19.74 -13.67
N GLY A 54 6.90 -18.57 -13.82
CA GLY A 54 6.37 -18.08 -15.11
C GLY A 54 7.21 -17.00 -15.79
N TYR A 55 7.92 -16.15 -15.03
CA TYR A 55 8.58 -14.93 -15.55
C TYR A 55 10.08 -14.82 -15.22
N GLY A 56 10.68 -15.79 -14.54
CA GLY A 56 12.13 -15.92 -14.39
C GLY A 56 12.81 -14.88 -13.48
N ARG A 57 12.06 -14.23 -12.59
CA ARG A 57 12.63 -13.34 -11.55
C ARG A 57 12.27 -13.84 -10.16
N ASP A 58 13.25 -14.51 -9.54
CA ASP A 58 13.19 -14.86 -8.13
C ASP A 58 13.31 -13.61 -7.26
N VAL A 59 12.44 -13.51 -6.25
CA VAL A 59 12.55 -12.52 -5.18
C VAL A 59 12.85 -13.29 -3.90
N PRO A 60 14.02 -13.07 -3.26
CA PRO A 60 14.35 -13.75 -2.02
C PRO A 60 13.30 -13.49 -0.94
N ARG A 61 12.97 -14.51 -0.13
CA ARG A 61 12.01 -14.38 0.98
C ARG A 61 12.38 -13.25 1.95
N SER A 62 13.68 -13.06 2.21
CA SER A 62 14.17 -11.96 3.06
C SER A 62 13.73 -10.57 2.58
N ILE A 63 13.62 -10.35 1.26
CA ILE A 63 13.13 -9.09 0.70
C ILE A 63 11.61 -8.92 0.92
N ILE A 64 10.87 -10.03 0.88
CA ILE A 64 9.42 -10.07 1.17
C ILE A 64 9.18 -9.79 2.65
N ASP A 65 10.01 -10.36 3.53
CA ASP A 65 9.96 -10.17 4.98
C ASP A 65 10.27 -8.74 5.36
N GLU A 66 11.34 -8.18 4.80
CA GLU A 66 11.70 -6.78 5.00
C GLU A 66 10.54 -5.86 4.60
N ALA A 67 9.99 -6.03 3.39
CA ALA A 67 8.85 -5.23 2.93
C ALA A 67 7.62 -5.40 3.84
N SER A 68 7.30 -6.63 4.22
CA SER A 68 6.16 -6.97 5.10
C SER A 68 6.31 -6.35 6.49
N SER A 69 7.52 -6.30 7.05
CA SER A 69 7.80 -5.69 8.36
C SER A 69 7.69 -4.16 8.34
N LEU A 70 7.89 -3.52 7.18
CA LEU A 70 7.95 -2.07 7.05
C LEU A 70 6.63 -1.45 6.56
N ILE A 71 5.81 -2.21 5.84
CA ILE A 71 4.63 -1.68 5.13
C ILE A 71 3.63 -1.02 6.07
N THR A 72 3.36 -1.60 7.23
CA THR A 72 2.37 -1.08 8.19
C THR A 72 2.75 0.31 8.70
N ARG A 73 3.98 0.47 9.19
CA ARG A 73 4.54 1.75 9.65
C ARG A 73 4.63 2.76 8.50
N ASN A 74 5.11 2.33 7.34
CA ASN A 74 5.31 3.25 6.23
C ASN A 74 3.99 3.73 5.64
N PHE A 75 2.99 2.85 5.46
CA PHE A 75 1.66 3.24 5.01
C PHE A 75 1.04 4.28 5.94
N ARG A 76 1.07 4.06 7.26
CA ARG A 76 0.60 5.04 8.26
C ARG A 76 1.21 6.43 8.06
N ARG A 77 2.54 6.47 7.96
CA ARG A 77 3.27 7.73 7.78
C ARG A 77 3.00 8.38 6.43
N LEU A 78 2.69 7.62 5.40
CA LEU A 78 2.33 8.17 4.09
C LEU A 78 0.88 8.65 4.08
N ALA A 79 -0.04 7.91 4.68
CA ALA A 79 -1.45 8.26 4.83
C ALA A 79 -1.67 9.57 5.60
N SER A 80 -0.81 9.85 6.59
CA SER A 80 -0.85 11.14 7.31
C SER A 80 -0.42 12.33 6.45
N ARG A 81 0.33 12.10 5.34
CA ARG A 81 0.81 13.16 4.44
C ARG A 81 -0.15 13.50 3.32
N VAL A 82 -1.19 12.71 3.10
CA VAL A 82 -2.13 12.89 1.98
C VAL A 82 -3.57 13.01 2.49
N PRO A 83 -4.44 13.73 1.78
CA PRO A 83 -5.86 13.79 2.13
C PRO A 83 -6.55 12.45 1.89
N ASN A 84 -6.08 11.66 0.91
CA ASN A 84 -6.73 10.43 0.50
C ASN A 84 -5.79 9.23 0.61
N ALA A 85 -6.17 8.25 1.43
CA ALA A 85 -5.41 7.03 1.60
C ALA A 85 -6.33 5.84 1.87
N HIS A 86 -5.99 4.67 1.34
CA HIS A 86 -6.86 3.50 1.38
C HIS A 86 -6.05 2.23 1.66
N LEU A 87 -6.58 1.39 2.54
CA LEU A 87 -6.05 0.08 2.90
C LEU A 87 -7.06 -0.98 2.48
N PHE A 88 -6.58 -1.98 1.75
CA PHE A 88 -7.37 -3.11 1.30
C PHE A 88 -6.79 -4.42 1.80
N ASP A 89 -7.67 -5.37 2.11
CA ASP A 89 -7.35 -6.78 2.22
C ASP A 89 -7.40 -7.40 0.82
N SER A 90 -6.25 -7.86 0.32
CA SER A 90 -6.09 -8.40 -1.03
C SER A 90 -6.08 -9.93 -1.06
N MET A 91 -6.68 -10.60 -0.07
CA MET A 91 -6.88 -12.05 -0.09
C MET A 91 -7.90 -12.52 -1.14
N GLY A 92 -8.89 -11.69 -1.48
CA GLY A 92 -9.94 -11.97 -2.47
C GLY A 92 -9.84 -11.13 -3.75
N ILE A 93 -10.70 -11.47 -4.73
CA ILE A 93 -10.94 -10.65 -5.93
C ILE A 93 -12.46 -10.36 -6.00
N PRO A 94 -12.88 -9.08 -5.99
CA PRO A 94 -12.05 -7.89 -5.82
C PRO A 94 -11.46 -7.77 -4.40
N PRO A 95 -10.35 -7.02 -4.22
CA PRO A 95 -9.85 -6.68 -2.88
C PRO A 95 -10.91 -5.97 -2.05
N ARG A 96 -10.98 -6.29 -0.76
CA ARG A 96 -11.96 -5.73 0.18
C ARG A 96 -11.39 -4.47 0.84
N LEU A 97 -12.18 -3.40 0.90
CA LEU A 97 -11.76 -2.17 1.59
C LEU A 97 -11.75 -2.42 3.11
N VAL A 98 -10.66 -2.05 3.76
CA VAL A 98 -10.52 -2.20 5.22
C VAL A 98 -10.63 -0.84 5.89
N TRP A 99 -9.90 0.14 5.35
CA TRP A 99 -9.87 1.49 5.88
C TRP A 99 -9.68 2.50 4.75
N SER A 100 -10.37 3.62 4.84
CA SER A 100 -10.34 4.70 3.87
C SER A 100 -10.33 6.04 4.58
N LYS A 101 -9.37 6.88 4.25
CA LYS A 101 -9.38 8.31 4.56
C LYS A 101 -9.70 9.06 3.28
N GLN A 102 -10.72 9.91 3.34
CA GLN A 102 -11.11 10.82 2.28
C GLN A 102 -11.22 12.22 2.86
N ARG A 103 -10.15 13.01 2.70
CA ARG A 103 -9.96 14.31 3.35
C ARG A 103 -10.07 14.21 4.87
N SER A 104 -11.21 14.61 5.43
CA SER A 104 -11.51 14.65 6.86
C SER A 104 -12.33 13.44 7.32
N GLU A 105 -12.88 12.67 6.38
CA GLU A 105 -13.73 11.53 6.66
C GLU A 105 -12.90 10.25 6.71
N ILE A 106 -13.14 9.45 7.73
CA ILE A 106 -12.54 8.13 7.90
C ILE A 106 -13.67 7.12 7.87
N VAL A 107 -13.55 6.16 6.95
CA VAL A 107 -14.48 5.05 6.79
C VAL A 107 -13.72 3.76 7.06
N ALA A 108 -14.19 3.02 8.06
CA ALA A 108 -13.78 1.66 8.35
C ALA A 108 -15.01 0.77 8.22
N GLU A 109 -14.96 -0.23 7.35
CA GLU A 109 -16.09 -1.14 7.13
C GLU A 109 -16.27 -2.09 8.33
N HIS A 110 -15.15 -2.53 8.90
CA HIS A 110 -15.10 -3.44 10.05
C HIS A 110 -14.02 -2.96 11.03
N PRO A 111 -14.35 -2.13 12.02
CA PRO A 111 -13.37 -1.58 12.98
C PRO A 111 -12.53 -2.65 13.71
N ASP A 112 -13.10 -3.84 13.90
CA ASP A 112 -12.44 -4.98 14.53
C ASP A 112 -11.64 -5.88 13.55
N ASP A 113 -11.47 -5.46 12.28
CA ASP A 113 -10.74 -6.21 11.27
C ASP A 113 -9.27 -6.45 11.69
N ASN A 114 -8.77 -7.67 11.50
CA ASN A 114 -7.40 -8.03 11.84
C ASN A 114 -6.36 -7.21 11.04
N VAL A 115 -6.65 -6.90 9.78
CA VAL A 115 -5.83 -6.03 8.93
C VAL A 115 -5.88 -4.60 9.46
N GLN A 116 -7.04 -4.08 9.84
CA GLN A 116 -7.10 -2.74 10.45
C GLN A 116 -6.29 -2.67 11.75
N ARG A 117 -6.45 -3.67 12.64
CA ARG A 117 -5.69 -3.79 13.89
C ARG A 117 -4.18 -3.91 13.65
N LYS A 118 -3.76 -4.70 12.65
CA LYS A 118 -2.35 -4.83 12.24
C LYS A 118 -1.72 -3.48 11.88
N TYR A 119 -2.50 -2.60 11.27
CA TYR A 119 -2.01 -1.30 10.85
C TYR A 119 -2.09 -0.24 11.95
N ASP A 120 -2.87 -0.44 13.02
CA ASP A 120 -3.01 0.49 14.14
C ASP A 120 -3.35 1.92 13.65
N ILE A 121 -4.41 2.00 12.84
CA ILE A 121 -4.92 3.23 12.24
C ILE A 121 -6.29 3.53 12.83
N LYS A 122 -6.43 4.75 13.35
CA LYS A 122 -7.66 5.31 13.91
C LYS A 122 -8.40 6.10 12.84
#